data_AF-A0A1M6U9G9-F1
#
_entry.id   AF-A0A1M6U9G9-F1
#
_cell.length_a   1.000
_cell.length_b   1.000
_cell.length_c   1.000
_cell.angle_alpha   90.00
_cell.angle_beta   90.00
_cell.angle_gamma   90.00
#
_symmetry.space_group_name_H-M   'P 1'
#
loop_
_entity.id
_entity.type
_entity.pdbx_description
1 polymer ?
#
loop_
_entity_poly.entity_id
_entity_poly.type
_entity_poly.pdbx_seq_one_letter_code
_entity_poly.pdbx_strand_id
1 'polypeptide(L)'
;MRAGSGSNSNGFTLIEILVVLVLIGLLAALAVFTMGGNSQQRELQNEVRELYLLMQTASDQAVLNNLELGLLLEENGYRFVAFQDETGDWKGSGERIFRARKFPEWLVTTRFIESDAPRLASTEDKLRPDVVFFSSGETTPFELEFTVGSETDYTQILASDGVSPIEWRQPGDEGDDQ
;
A
#
# COMPACT_ATOMS: atom_id res chain seq x y z
N MET A 1 -39.84 -72.56 -10.33
CA MET A 1 -38.64 -72.11 -9.60
C MET A 1 -38.44 -70.63 -9.93
N ARG A 2 -38.76 -69.70 -9.01
CA ARG A 2 -38.59 -68.25 -9.23
C ARG A 2 -37.45 -67.76 -8.34
N ALA A 3 -36.41 -67.23 -8.97
CA ALA A 3 -35.30 -66.58 -8.28
C ALA A 3 -35.77 -65.22 -7.75
N GLY A 4 -35.67 -65.01 -6.44
CA GLY A 4 -35.84 -63.70 -5.83
C GLY A 4 -34.54 -62.91 -5.91
N SER A 5 -34.54 -61.82 -6.67
CA SER A 5 -33.46 -60.83 -6.65
C SER A 5 -33.58 -60.00 -5.37
N GLY A 6 -32.65 -60.16 -4.44
CA GLY A 6 -32.53 -59.26 -3.29
C GLY A 6 -31.95 -57.92 -3.74
N SER A 7 -32.75 -56.86 -3.69
CA SER A 7 -32.27 -55.49 -3.75
C SER A 7 -31.61 -55.16 -2.41
N ASN A 8 -30.28 -55.13 -2.36
CA ASN A 8 -29.55 -54.62 -1.20
C ASN A 8 -29.67 -53.09 -1.18
N SER A 9 -30.58 -52.57 -0.36
CA SER A 9 -30.65 -51.16 0.00
C SER A 9 -29.55 -50.87 1.02
N ASN A 10 -28.37 -50.49 0.53
CA ASN A 10 -27.30 -49.97 1.39
C ASN A 10 -27.70 -48.56 1.86
N GLY A 11 -28.25 -48.46 3.07
CA GLY A 11 -28.51 -47.19 3.73
C GLY A 11 -27.20 -46.57 4.22
N PHE A 12 -27.07 -45.25 4.04
CA PHE A 12 -25.96 -44.46 4.57
C PHE A 12 -25.88 -44.61 6.09
N THR A 13 -24.66 -44.77 6.59
CA THR A 13 -24.41 -44.85 8.04
C THR A 13 -24.36 -43.45 8.64
N LEU A 14 -24.71 -43.32 9.92
CA LEU A 14 -24.56 -42.04 10.65
C LEU A 14 -23.11 -41.53 10.61
N ILE A 15 -22.14 -42.45 10.66
CA ILE A 15 -20.72 -42.08 10.61
C ILE A 15 -20.34 -41.48 9.26
N GLU A 16 -20.95 -41.92 8.16
CA GLU A 16 -20.70 -41.39 6.82
C GLU A 16 -21.16 -39.94 6.68
N ILE A 17 -22.36 -39.62 7.18
CA ILE A 17 -22.85 -38.24 7.20
C ILE A 17 -21.99 -37.36 8.11
N LEU A 18 -21.55 -37.88 9.27
CA LEU A 18 -20.65 -37.14 10.16
C LEU A 18 -19.30 -36.84 9.49
N VAL A 19 -18.70 -37.81 8.81
CA VAL A 19 -17.43 -37.63 8.09
C VAL A 19 -17.58 -36.59 6.97
N VAL A 20 -18.68 -36.62 6.23
CA VAL A 20 -18.97 -35.64 5.17
C VAL A 20 -19.10 -34.23 5.74
N LEU A 21 -19.81 -34.06 6.86
CA LEU A 21 -19.93 -32.74 7.51
C LEU A 21 -18.58 -32.22 8.01
N VAL A 22 -17.72 -33.10 8.56
CA VAL A 22 -16.36 -32.73 8.97
C VAL A 22 -15.51 -32.31 7.78
N LEU A 23 -15.57 -33.05 6.66
CA LEU A 23 -14.87 -32.71 5.43
C LEU A 23 -15.34 -31.37 4.85
N ILE A 24 -16.66 -31.13 4.79
CA ILE A 24 -17.21 -29.85 4.33
C ILE A 24 -16.76 -28.71 5.25
N GLY A 25 -16.77 -28.91 6.57
CA GLY A 25 -16.29 -27.93 7.54
C GLY A 25 -14.81 -27.60 7.35
N LEU A 26 -13.96 -28.60 7.11
CA LEU A 26 -12.53 -28.40 6.85
C LEU A 26 -12.30 -27.63 5.54
N LEU A 27 -13.00 -28.01 4.47
CA LEU A 27 -12.91 -27.31 3.18
C LEU A 27 -13.39 -25.86 3.28
N ALA A 28 -14.47 -25.61 4.02
CA ALA A 28 -14.97 -24.26 4.27
C ALA A 28 -13.95 -23.41 5.06
N ALA A 29 -13.31 -23.98 6.09
CA ALA A 29 -12.28 -23.28 6.87
C ALA A 29 -11.06 -22.90 6.00
N LEU A 30 -10.60 -23.80 5.14
CA LEU A 30 -9.51 -23.53 4.20
C LEU A 30 -9.90 -22.46 3.17
N ALA A 31 -11.12 -22.49 2.64
CA ALA A 31 -11.60 -21.52 1.67
C ALA A 31 -11.67 -20.08 2.23
N VAL A 32 -12.02 -19.93 3.52
CA VAL A 32 -12.00 -18.62 4.19
C VAL A 32 -10.55 -18.11 4.34
N PHE A 33 -9.63 -18.99 4.71
CA PHE A 33 -8.22 -18.63 4.92
C PHE A 33 -7.52 -18.19 3.62
N THR A 34 -7.80 -18.85 2.49
CA THR A 34 -7.21 -18.49 1.18
C THR A 34 -7.75 -17.18 0.61
N MET A 35 -8.95 -16.76 1.02
CA MET A 35 -9.58 -15.53 0.54
C MET A 35 -9.02 -14.28 1.24
N GLY A 36 -8.65 -14.39 2.53
CA GLY A 36 -8.14 -13.28 3.34
C GLY A 36 -6.73 -12.77 2.96
N GLY A 37 -5.85 -13.59 2.40
CA GLY A 37 -4.51 -13.12 1.98
C GLY A 37 -4.54 -12.22 0.73
N ASN A 38 -5.43 -12.55 -0.21
CA ASN A 38 -5.48 -11.91 -1.53
C ASN A 38 -6.35 -10.64 -1.55
N SER A 39 -7.24 -10.45 -0.56
CA SER A 39 -7.98 -9.18 -0.42
C SER A 39 -7.08 -8.05 0.06
N GLN A 40 -6.26 -8.30 1.08
CA GLN A 40 -5.40 -7.29 1.71
C GLN A 40 -4.27 -6.86 0.77
N GLN A 41 -3.70 -7.77 -0.01
CA GLN A 41 -2.70 -7.43 -1.03
C GLN A 41 -3.29 -6.51 -2.12
N ARG A 42 -4.53 -6.76 -2.55
CA ARG A 42 -5.24 -5.89 -3.49
C ARG A 42 -5.57 -4.53 -2.90
N GLU A 43 -5.93 -4.50 -1.63
CA GLU A 43 -6.19 -3.26 -0.90
C GLU A 43 -4.90 -2.44 -0.76
N LEU A 44 -3.77 -3.08 -0.39
CA LEU A 44 -2.45 -2.46 -0.38
C LEU A 44 -2.09 -1.88 -1.74
N GLN A 45 -2.26 -2.65 -2.81
CA GLN A 45 -1.99 -2.19 -4.16
C GLN A 45 -2.82 -0.95 -4.52
N ASN A 46 -4.09 -0.89 -4.09
CA ASN A 46 -4.96 0.26 -4.32
C ASN A 46 -4.51 1.49 -3.52
N GLU A 47 -4.15 1.32 -2.24
CA GLU A 47 -3.65 2.41 -1.39
C GLU A 47 -2.34 2.99 -1.95
N VAL A 48 -1.39 2.14 -2.33
CA VAL A 48 -0.12 2.56 -2.92
C VAL A 48 -0.33 3.22 -4.28
N ARG A 49 -1.23 2.67 -5.12
CA ARG A 49 -1.60 3.29 -6.39
C ARG A 49 -2.18 4.68 -6.21
N GLU A 50 -3.06 4.87 -5.22
CA GLU A 50 -3.64 6.19 -4.97
C GLU A 50 -2.56 7.19 -4.57
N LEU A 51 -1.67 6.82 -3.65
CA LEU A 51 -0.55 7.67 -3.25
C LEU A 51 0.36 7.99 -4.44
N TYR A 52 0.73 7.00 -5.25
CA TYR A 52 1.52 7.18 -6.46
C TYR A 52 0.90 8.21 -7.41
N LEU A 53 -0.39 8.09 -7.72
CA LEU A 53 -1.09 9.03 -8.59
C LEU A 53 -1.14 10.44 -7.99
N LEU A 54 -1.29 10.56 -6.67
CA LEU A 54 -1.24 11.85 -5.98
C LEU A 54 0.15 12.47 -6.03
N MET A 55 1.22 11.69 -5.89
CA MET A 55 2.60 12.17 -6.00
C MET A 55 2.92 12.63 -7.43
N GLN A 56 2.49 11.88 -8.45
CA GLN A 56 2.59 12.33 -9.84
C GLN A 56 1.84 13.65 -10.07
N THR A 57 0.60 13.73 -9.58
CA THR A 57 -0.20 14.94 -9.67
C THR A 57 0.47 16.12 -8.96
N ALA A 58 1.07 15.89 -7.79
CA ALA A 58 1.82 16.92 -7.08
C ALA A 58 3.04 17.39 -7.89
N SER A 59 3.81 16.47 -8.48
CA SER A 59 4.92 16.81 -9.37
C SER A 59 4.46 17.66 -10.55
N ASP A 60 3.38 17.26 -11.23
CA ASP A 60 2.82 18.02 -12.35
C ASP A 60 2.33 19.41 -11.90
N GLN A 61 1.62 19.51 -10.78
CA GLN A 61 1.13 20.78 -10.26
C GLN A 61 2.26 21.71 -9.82
N ALA A 62 3.34 21.17 -9.25
CA ALA A 62 4.52 21.95 -8.86
C ALA A 62 5.13 22.64 -10.08
N VAL A 63 5.31 21.91 -11.18
CA VAL A 63 5.81 22.44 -12.46
C VAL A 63 4.82 23.44 -13.07
N LEU A 64 3.56 23.06 -13.22
CA LEU A 64 2.54 23.86 -13.92
C LEU A 64 2.24 25.18 -13.24
N ASN A 65 2.22 25.19 -11.90
CA ASN A 65 1.91 26.38 -11.11
C ASN A 65 3.17 27.09 -10.59
N ASN A 66 4.36 26.62 -10.97
CA ASN A 66 5.65 27.16 -10.54
C ASN A 66 5.71 27.33 -9.00
N LEU A 67 5.33 26.28 -8.27
CA LEU A 67 5.33 26.23 -6.81
C LEU A 67 6.00 24.96 -6.32
N GLU A 68 6.40 24.91 -5.05
CA GLU A 68 6.93 23.69 -4.44
C GLU A 68 5.85 23.00 -3.60
N LEU A 69 5.66 21.70 -3.86
CA LEU A 69 4.81 20.84 -3.05
C LEU A 69 5.66 19.90 -2.21
N GLY A 70 5.13 19.48 -1.07
CA GLY A 70 5.79 18.57 -0.16
C GLY A 70 4.84 17.49 0.31
N LEU A 71 5.33 16.27 0.42
CA LEU A 71 4.66 15.16 1.09
C LEU A 71 5.19 15.04 2.52
N LEU A 72 4.30 15.11 3.50
CA LEU A 72 4.58 14.76 4.89
C LEU A 72 4.06 13.35 5.14
N LEU A 73 4.94 12.46 5.59
CA LEU A 73 4.63 11.13 6.07
C LEU A 73 4.49 11.19 7.60
N GLU A 74 3.32 10.81 8.08
CA GLU A 74 2.98 10.74 9.50
C GLU A 74 2.92 9.26 9.91
N GLU A 75 2.92 8.98 11.22
CA GLU A 75 2.93 7.59 11.72
C GLU A 75 1.81 6.71 11.14
N ASN A 76 0.65 7.30 10.85
CA ASN A 76 -0.55 6.58 10.41
C ASN A 76 -1.14 7.18 9.12
N GLY A 77 -0.34 7.86 8.30
CA GLY A 77 -0.88 8.52 7.11
C GLY A 77 0.07 9.47 6.42
N TYR A 78 -0.50 10.32 5.58
CA TYR A 78 0.25 11.32 4.84
C TYR A 78 -0.61 12.54 4.52
N ARG A 79 0.06 13.65 4.24
CA ARG A 79 -0.59 14.87 3.74
C ARG A 79 0.35 15.67 2.86
N PHE A 80 -0.25 16.46 1.98
CA PHE A 80 0.51 17.35 1.11
C PHE A 80 0.49 18.79 1.67
N VAL A 81 1.61 19.46 1.50
CA VAL A 81 1.85 20.85 1.87
C VAL A 81 2.40 21.61 0.68
N ALA A 82 2.24 22.92 0.67
CA ALA A 82 2.81 23.83 -0.31
C ALA A 82 3.74 24.80 0.40
N PHE A 83 4.85 25.13 -0.25
CA PHE A 83 5.76 26.16 0.23
C PHE A 83 5.16 27.54 -0.02
N GLN A 84 5.31 28.44 0.95
CA GLN A 84 4.80 29.81 0.88
C GLN A 84 5.97 30.78 0.79
N ASP A 85 6.29 31.25 -0.41
CA ASP A 85 7.45 32.13 -0.66
C ASP A 85 7.44 33.40 0.20
N GLU A 86 6.25 33.95 0.50
CA GLU A 86 6.10 35.16 1.30
C GLU A 86 6.54 34.97 2.76
N THR A 87 6.29 33.78 3.33
CA THR A 87 6.58 33.49 4.74
C THR A 87 7.80 32.58 4.93
N GLY A 88 8.25 31.92 3.86
CA GLY A 88 9.31 30.91 3.91
C GLY A 88 8.91 29.64 4.69
N ASP A 89 7.61 29.33 4.74
CA ASP A 89 7.07 28.24 5.56
C ASP A 89 6.21 27.28 4.73
N TRP A 90 6.19 26.01 5.12
CA TRP A 90 5.29 25.00 4.57
C TRP A 90 3.91 25.08 5.23
N LYS A 91 2.85 25.16 4.43
CA LYS A 91 1.44 25.15 4.90
C LYS A 91 0.63 24.10 4.15
N GLY A 92 -0.52 23.72 4.68
CA GLY A 92 -1.43 22.83 3.94
C GLY A 92 -1.72 23.41 2.55
N SER A 93 -1.68 22.57 1.51
CA SER A 93 -1.83 23.03 0.12
C SER A 93 -3.18 23.70 -0.17
N GLY A 94 -4.19 23.47 0.67
CA GLY A 94 -5.53 24.03 0.53
C GLY A 94 -6.41 23.30 -0.50
N GLU A 95 -5.81 22.46 -1.34
CA GLU A 95 -6.55 21.66 -2.31
C GLU A 95 -7.16 20.42 -1.69
N ARG A 96 -8.41 20.14 -2.06
CA ARG A 96 -9.16 19.00 -1.50
C ARG A 96 -8.53 17.64 -1.84
N ILE A 97 -7.88 17.52 -3.00
CA ILE A 97 -7.21 16.29 -3.42
C ILE A 97 -6.00 15.94 -2.54
N PHE A 98 -5.40 16.97 -1.94
CA PHE A 98 -4.16 16.95 -1.16
C PHE A 98 -4.39 16.99 0.36
N ARG A 99 -5.64 16.79 0.79
CA ARG A 99 -6.00 16.66 2.20
C ARG A 99 -5.26 15.50 2.87
N ALA A 100 -5.14 15.58 4.19
CA ALA A 100 -4.59 14.48 4.99
C ALA A 100 -5.40 13.19 4.80
N ARG A 101 -4.70 12.08 4.64
CA ARG A 101 -5.23 10.73 4.47
C ARG A 101 -4.54 9.81 5.46
N LYS A 102 -5.30 8.86 6.00
CA LYS A 102 -4.78 7.87 6.94
C LYS A 102 -4.50 6.58 6.21
N PHE A 103 -3.39 5.93 6.55
CA PHE A 103 -3.18 4.55 6.18
C PHE A 103 -4.11 3.64 7.01
N PRO A 104 -4.58 2.52 6.44
CA PRO A 104 -5.24 1.48 7.20
C PRO A 104 -4.30 0.92 8.30
N GLU A 105 -4.84 0.47 9.43
CA GLU A 105 -4.02 -0.02 10.57
C GLU A 105 -3.17 -1.25 10.23
N TRP A 106 -3.53 -2.00 9.18
CA TRP A 106 -2.78 -3.17 8.71
C TRP A 106 -1.62 -2.82 7.79
N LEU A 107 -1.55 -1.57 7.30
CA LEU A 107 -0.53 -1.11 6.36
C LEU A 107 0.67 -0.56 7.14
N VAL A 108 1.85 -1.12 6.87
CA VAL A 108 3.11 -0.65 7.44
C VAL A 108 3.89 0.07 6.34
N THR A 109 4.35 1.28 6.65
CA THR A 109 5.21 2.06 5.74
C THR A 109 6.60 2.18 6.35
N THR A 110 7.59 1.67 5.63
CA THR A 110 9.01 1.91 5.95
C THR A 110 9.54 2.95 4.97
N ARG A 111 10.22 3.95 5.52
CA ARG A 111 10.78 5.05 4.73
C ARG A 111 12.29 4.91 4.66
N PHE A 112 12.82 4.78 3.46
CA PHE A 112 14.23 4.96 3.16
C PHE A 112 14.35 6.24 2.34
N ILE A 113 14.80 7.32 2.99
CA ILE A 113 15.19 8.52 2.25
C ILE A 113 16.70 8.60 2.35
N GLU A 114 17.33 8.66 1.19
CA GLU A 114 18.76 8.90 1.03
C GLU A 114 19.03 10.37 1.38
N SER A 115 18.79 10.70 2.64
CA SER A 115 19.18 11.95 3.26
C SER A 115 20.10 11.56 4.40
N ASP A 116 21.39 11.75 4.17
CA ASP A 116 22.47 11.65 5.18
C ASP A 116 22.32 12.71 6.31
N ALA A 117 21.14 13.33 6.44
CA ALA A 117 20.81 14.24 7.51
C ALA A 117 20.12 13.45 8.64
N PRO A 118 20.77 13.26 9.80
CA PRO A 118 20.08 12.77 10.98
C PRO A 118 18.88 13.68 11.26
N ARG A 119 17.69 13.09 11.45
CA ARG A 119 16.53 13.79 12.00
C ARG A 119 16.82 14.16 13.44
N LEU A 120 17.65 15.17 13.64
CA LEU A 120 17.74 15.86 14.92
C LEU A 120 16.36 16.46 15.13
N ALA A 121 15.70 16.03 16.21
CA ALA A 121 14.46 16.62 16.71
C ALA A 121 14.64 18.14 16.75
N SER A 122 14.22 18.80 15.69
CA SER A 122 14.38 20.24 15.57
C SER A 122 13.32 20.82 16.49
N THR A 123 13.74 21.61 17.46
CA THR A 123 12.89 22.25 18.48
C THR A 123 12.00 23.35 17.89
N GLU A 124 11.81 23.37 16.57
CA GLU A 124 10.97 24.32 15.85
C GLU A 124 9.78 23.55 15.27
N ASP A 125 8.56 23.98 15.61
CA ASP A 125 7.25 23.49 15.10
C ASP A 125 7.04 23.77 13.59
N LYS A 126 8.12 23.86 12.81
CA LYS A 126 8.05 24.11 11.37
C LYS A 126 7.87 22.79 10.64
N LEU A 127 6.82 22.72 9.82
CA LEU A 127 6.59 21.58 8.94
C LEU A 127 7.76 21.42 7.99
N ARG A 128 8.33 20.21 7.94
CA ARG A 128 9.40 19.83 7.02
C ARG A 128 8.95 18.61 6.24
N PRO A 129 8.57 18.77 4.96
CA PRO A 129 8.13 17.65 4.16
C PRO A 129 9.26 16.64 3.99
N ASP A 130 8.85 15.40 3.81
CA ASP A 130 9.70 14.25 3.67
C ASP A 130 10.17 14.04 2.26
N VAL A 131 9.30 14.38 1.30
CA VAL A 131 9.60 14.44 -0.13
C VAL A 131 9.15 15.81 -0.61
N VAL A 132 10.04 16.52 -1.31
CA VAL A 132 9.71 17.78 -1.99
C VAL A 132 9.60 17.52 -3.49
N PHE A 133 8.56 18.06 -4.11
CA PHE A 133 8.35 18.15 -5.55
C PHE A 133 8.64 19.58 -5.98
N PHE A 134 9.71 19.78 -6.72
CA PHE A 134 10.19 21.10 -7.12
C PHE A 134 9.49 21.57 -8.40
N SER A 135 9.37 22.87 -8.56
CA SER A 135 8.84 23.48 -9.79
C SER A 135 9.73 23.24 -11.02
N SER A 136 10.99 22.81 -10.82
CA SER A 136 11.89 22.35 -11.88
C SER A 136 11.49 20.99 -12.49
N GLY A 137 10.61 20.24 -11.82
CA GLY A 137 10.30 18.84 -12.13
C GLY A 137 11.20 17.84 -11.41
N GLU A 138 12.19 18.31 -10.65
CA GLU A 138 12.98 17.47 -9.75
C GLU A 138 12.15 17.08 -8.52
N THR A 139 12.57 16.01 -7.86
CA THR A 139 11.98 15.53 -6.62
C THR A 139 13.09 15.19 -5.62
N THR A 140 12.80 15.21 -4.33
CA THR A 140 13.76 14.66 -3.33
C THR A 140 13.95 13.17 -3.59
N PRO A 141 15.17 12.62 -3.68
CA PRO A 141 15.36 11.18 -3.82
C PRO A 141 14.73 10.42 -2.64
N PHE A 142 13.98 9.37 -2.93
CA PHE A 142 13.30 8.57 -1.91
C PHE A 142 13.05 7.13 -2.35
N GLU A 143 12.86 6.27 -1.36
CA GLU A 143 12.31 4.93 -1.50
C GLU A 143 11.31 4.67 -0.34
N LEU A 144 10.05 4.48 -0.69
CA LEU A 144 8.97 4.21 0.25
C LEU A 144 8.50 2.77 0.05
N GLU A 145 8.64 1.98 1.10
CA GLU A 145 8.27 0.58 1.13
C GLU A 145 6.94 0.40 1.87
N PHE A 146 6.02 -0.34 1.28
CA PHE A 146 4.70 -0.61 1.84
C PHE A 146 4.44 -2.12 1.93
N THR A 147 4.05 -2.57 3.13
CA THR A 147 3.81 -3.99 3.42
C THR A 147 2.50 -4.19 4.21
N VAL A 148 1.94 -5.40 4.12
CA VAL A 148 0.80 -5.82 4.97
C VAL A 148 1.37 -6.43 6.25
N GLY A 149 1.29 -5.72 7.37
CA GLY A 149 1.90 -6.15 8.64
C GLY A 149 3.43 -6.37 8.54
N SER A 150 4.01 -7.00 9.56
CA SER A 150 5.48 -7.17 9.67
C SER A 150 6.04 -8.46 9.07
N GLU A 151 5.21 -9.35 8.51
CA GLU A 151 5.60 -10.72 8.15
C GLU A 151 5.25 -11.13 6.70
N THR A 152 4.90 -10.18 5.83
CA THR A 152 4.48 -10.52 4.46
C THR A 152 5.61 -10.26 3.45
N ASP A 153 5.94 -11.26 2.61
CA ASP A 153 6.87 -11.14 1.46
C ASP A 153 6.32 -10.28 0.30
N TYR A 154 5.13 -9.69 0.47
CA TYR A 154 4.46 -8.87 -0.54
C TYR A 154 4.70 -7.40 -0.24
N THR A 155 5.67 -6.85 -0.94
CA THR A 155 6.16 -5.48 -0.76
C THR A 155 5.91 -4.63 -2.00
N GLN A 156 5.35 -3.44 -1.82
CA GLN A 156 5.18 -2.44 -2.87
C GLN A 156 6.16 -1.29 -2.63
N ILE A 157 6.88 -0.83 -3.67
CA ILE A 157 7.89 0.22 -3.52
C ILE A 157 7.57 1.41 -4.43
N LEU A 158 7.57 2.62 -3.87
CA LEU A 158 7.59 3.86 -4.62
C LEU A 158 8.98 4.48 -4.51
N ALA A 159 9.61 4.80 -5.63
CA ALA A 159 10.98 5.32 -5.64
C ALA A 159 11.17 6.48 -6.62
N SER A 160 12.14 7.34 -6.32
CA SER A 160 12.66 8.35 -7.25
C SER A 160 14.14 8.61 -6.96
N ASP A 161 14.94 8.74 -8.03
CA ASP A 161 16.33 9.20 -7.99
C ASP A 161 16.44 10.73 -7.90
N GLY A 162 15.30 11.42 -7.88
CA GLY A 162 15.14 12.86 -7.79
C GLY A 162 15.12 13.63 -9.12
N VAL A 163 15.37 12.96 -10.25
CA VAL A 163 15.40 13.60 -11.58
C VAL A 163 14.45 12.91 -12.55
N SER A 164 14.39 11.59 -12.46
CA SER A 164 13.49 10.75 -13.22
C SER A 164 12.08 10.78 -12.62
N PRO A 165 11.03 10.51 -13.44
CA PRO A 165 9.69 10.33 -12.91
C PRO A 165 9.64 9.26 -11.82
N ILE A 166 8.71 9.44 -10.88
CA ILE A 166 8.49 8.48 -9.79
C ILE A 166 8.16 7.11 -10.38
N GLU A 167 8.83 6.09 -9.87
CA GLU A 167 8.62 4.70 -10.25
C GLU A 167 7.78 3.99 -9.18
N TRP A 168 6.89 3.12 -9.64
CA TRP A 168 6.18 2.17 -8.78
C TRP A 168 6.60 0.75 -9.14
N ARG A 169 7.38 0.13 -8.25
CA ARG A 169 7.85 -1.25 -8.38
C ARG A 169 6.93 -2.19 -7.61
N GLN A 170 6.38 -3.18 -8.32
CA GLN A 170 5.49 -4.17 -7.76
C GLN A 170 6.28 -5.43 -7.37
N PRO A 171 5.82 -6.20 -6.38
CA PRO A 171 6.49 -7.45 -6.00
C PRO A 171 6.38 -8.45 -7.15
N GLY A 172 7.53 -8.98 -7.59
CA GLY A 172 7.66 -9.86 -8.75
C GLY A 172 7.99 -9.16 -10.07
N ASP A 173 8.23 -7.84 -10.05
CA ASP A 173 8.73 -7.06 -11.19
C ASP A 173 10.28 -6.93 -11.15
N GLU A 174 10.96 -7.82 -10.42
CA GLU A 174 12.37 -8.12 -10.68
C GLU A 174 12.44 -8.69 -12.09
N GLY A 175 12.74 -7.82 -13.04
CA GLY A 175 12.99 -8.19 -14.40
C GLY A 175 14.00 -9.32 -14.45
N ASP A 176 13.66 -10.32 -15.27
CA ASP A 176 14.62 -11.21 -15.90
C ASP A 176 15.75 -10.38 -16.53
N ASP A 177 16.78 -10.04 -15.77
CA ASP A 177 18.07 -9.61 -16.32
C ASP A 177 18.77 -10.85 -16.90
N GLN A 178 18.43 -11.13 -18.16
CA GLN A 178 19.16 -12.04 -19.06
C GLN A 178 20.36 -11.36 -19.70
#